data_AF-A0AAU6PIC9-F1
#
_entry.id   AF-A0AAU6PIC9-F1
#
_cell.length_a   1.000
_cell.length_b   1.000
_cell.length_c   1.000
_cell.angle_alpha   90.00
_cell.angle_beta   90.00
_cell.angle_gamma   90.00
#
_symmetry.space_group_name_H-M   'P 1'
#
loop_
_entity.id
_entity.type
_entity.pdbx_description
1 polymer ?
#
loop_
_entity_poly.entity_id
_entity_poly.type
_entity_poly.pdbx_seq_one_letter_code
_entity_poly.pdbx_strand_id
1 'polypeptide(L)'
;MSIYLGVNIDHIATIRQARGTHYPSPIEGALLCEQSGADSITLHLREDRRHIQDADVEILREKLTTKMNLEMATTNEMIAIAGKIKPEDCCLVPEKREELTTEGG
;
A
#
# COMPACT_ATOMS: atom_id res chain seq x y z
N MET A 1 -17.54 -16.30 -14.03
CA MET A 1 -16.24 -15.92 -13.44
C MET A 1 -16.47 -14.61 -12.71
N SER A 2 -16.14 -14.51 -11.42
CA SER A 2 -16.31 -13.27 -10.65
C SER A 2 -15.08 -12.38 -10.85
N ILE A 3 -15.29 -11.06 -10.89
CA ILE A 3 -14.21 -10.06 -10.83
C ILE A 3 -13.89 -9.77 -9.36
N TYR A 4 -12.62 -9.46 -9.06
CA TYR A 4 -12.16 -9.06 -7.73
C TYR A 4 -11.82 -7.56 -7.70
N LEU A 5 -12.04 -6.91 -6.55
CA LEU A 5 -11.72 -5.51 -6.31
C LEU A 5 -10.61 -5.37 -5.25
N GLY A 6 -9.48 -4.81 -5.66
CA GLY A 6 -8.46 -4.30 -4.74
C GLY A 6 -8.63 -2.79 -4.56
N VAL A 7 -8.70 -2.32 -3.31
CA VAL A 7 -8.85 -0.89 -3.00
C VAL A 7 -7.51 -0.32 -2.57
N ASN A 8 -6.97 0.64 -3.34
CA ASN A 8 -5.78 1.38 -2.96
C ASN A 8 -6.14 2.48 -1.94
N ILE A 9 -5.42 2.52 -0.81
CA ILE A 9 -5.67 3.43 0.31
C ILE A 9 -4.67 4.60 0.43
N ASP A 10 -3.72 4.74 -0.51
CA ASP A 10 -2.62 5.71 -0.44
C ASP A 10 -3.11 7.14 -0.24
N HIS A 11 -4.21 7.49 -0.89
CA HIS A 11 -4.75 8.84 -0.84
C HIS A 11 -5.43 9.19 0.49
N ILE A 12 -5.81 8.20 1.30
CA ILE A 12 -6.19 8.45 2.70
C ILE A 12 -4.96 8.95 3.47
N ALA A 13 -3.82 8.28 3.28
CA ALA A 13 -2.56 8.70 3.87
C ALA A 13 -2.09 10.05 3.32
N THR A 14 -2.30 10.35 2.04
CA THR A 14 -2.02 11.69 1.47
C THR A 14 -2.75 12.80 2.23
N ILE A 15 -4.05 12.62 2.53
CA ILE A 15 -4.83 13.61 3.29
C ILE A 15 -4.28 13.75 4.72
N ARG A 16 -3.92 12.62 5.36
CA ARG A 16 -3.29 12.62 6.69
C ARG A 16 -1.98 13.41 6.68
N GLN A 17 -1.08 13.12 5.73
CA GLN A 17 0.23 13.75 5.61
C GLN A 17 0.14 15.24 5.30
N ALA A 18 -0.90 15.68 4.58
CA ALA A 18 -1.12 17.10 4.29
C ALA A 18 -1.27 17.96 5.55
N ARG A 19 -1.73 17.37 6.66
CA ARG A 19 -1.86 18.09 7.95
C ARG A 19 -0.88 17.64 9.02
N GLY A 20 -0.23 16.48 8.85
CA GLY A 20 0.66 15.88 9.85
C GLY A 20 -0.09 15.40 11.10
N THR A 21 -1.37 15.09 10.96
CA THR A 21 -2.24 14.57 12.03
C THR A 21 -2.31 13.05 11.99
N HIS A 22 -2.97 12.44 12.96
CA HIS A 22 -3.24 11.00 12.95
C HIS A 22 -4.48 10.62 12.11
N TYR A 23 -5.22 11.60 11.61
CA TYR A 23 -6.45 11.41 10.85
C TYR A 23 -6.38 12.11 9.47
N PRO A 24 -7.13 11.61 8.47
CA PRO A 24 -7.84 10.31 8.49
C PRO A 24 -6.88 9.13 8.59
N SER A 25 -7.31 8.03 9.22
CA SER A 25 -6.47 6.85 9.44
C SER A 25 -6.54 5.91 8.22
N PRO A 26 -5.42 5.61 7.53
CA PRO A 26 -5.40 4.61 6.46
C PRO A 26 -5.81 3.23 6.95
N ILE A 27 -5.51 2.91 8.21
CA ILE A 27 -5.88 1.65 8.86
C ILE A 27 -7.40 1.51 8.94
N GLU A 28 -8.09 2.54 9.42
CA GLU A 28 -9.55 2.54 9.53
C GLU A 28 -10.19 2.49 8.14
N GLY A 29 -9.64 3.22 7.17
CA GLY A 29 -10.08 3.19 5.79
C GLY A 29 -9.98 1.78 5.18
N ALA A 30 -8.86 1.10 5.35
CA ALA A 30 -8.65 -0.26 4.86
C ALA A 30 -9.66 -1.26 5.44
N LEU A 31 -9.86 -1.23 6.77
CA LEU A 31 -10.80 -2.12 7.44
C LEU A 31 -12.25 -1.86 7.01
N LEU A 32 -12.60 -0.58 6.77
CA LEU A 32 -13.91 -0.22 6.24
C LEU A 32 -14.09 -0.76 4.80
N CYS A 33 -13.05 -0.71 3.98
CA CYS A 33 -13.07 -1.28 2.63
C CYS A 33 -13.28 -2.80 2.66
N GLU A 34 -12.57 -3.54 3.52
CA GLU A 34 -12.78 -4.98 3.69
C GLU A 34 -14.21 -5.29 4.15
N GLN A 35 -14.72 -4.58 5.17
CA GLN A 35 -16.09 -4.72 5.66
C GLN A 35 -17.14 -4.40 4.59
N SER A 36 -16.79 -3.57 3.62
CA SER A 36 -17.64 -3.19 2.49
C SER A 36 -17.51 -4.14 1.29
N GLY A 37 -16.70 -5.20 1.38
CA GLY A 37 -16.59 -6.25 0.37
C GLY A 37 -15.39 -6.13 -0.57
N ALA A 38 -14.34 -5.37 -0.20
CA ALA A 38 -13.08 -5.42 -0.94
C ALA A 38 -12.43 -6.81 -0.80
N ASP A 39 -11.89 -7.33 -1.90
CA ASP A 39 -11.21 -8.64 -1.93
C ASP A 39 -9.73 -8.55 -1.55
N SER A 40 -9.16 -7.34 -1.62
CA SER A 40 -7.80 -7.03 -1.19
C SER A 40 -7.65 -5.54 -0.89
N ILE A 41 -6.64 -5.21 -0.09
CA ILE A 41 -6.20 -3.83 0.15
C ILE A 41 -4.85 -3.62 -0.51
N THR A 42 -4.79 -2.62 -1.38
CA THR A 42 -3.56 -2.18 -2.04
C THR A 42 -2.98 -0.98 -1.28
N LEU A 43 -1.67 -0.97 -1.11
CA LEU A 43 -0.94 0.17 -0.55
C LEU A 43 0.46 0.24 -1.16
N HIS A 44 0.92 1.45 -1.48
CA HIS A 44 2.25 1.69 -2.02
C HIS A 44 3.15 2.31 -0.95
N LEU A 45 4.04 1.49 -0.39
CA LEU A 45 5.13 2.00 0.44
C LEU A 45 6.25 2.51 -0.46
N ARG A 46 6.26 3.82 -0.70
CA ARG A 46 7.29 4.48 -1.51
C ARG A 46 8.63 4.61 -0.78
N GLU A 47 9.74 4.62 -1.51
CA GLU A 47 11.08 4.91 -0.95
C GLU A 47 11.12 6.24 -0.18
N ASP A 48 10.44 7.27 -0.71
CA ASP A 48 10.39 8.61 -0.11
C ASP A 48 9.35 8.76 1.01
N ARG A 49 8.58 7.70 1.33
CA ARG A 49 7.50 7.68 2.33
C ARG A 49 6.55 8.87 2.19
N ARG A 50 6.20 9.25 0.95
CA ARG A 50 5.36 10.43 0.69
C ARG A 50 3.96 10.37 1.31
N HIS A 51 3.36 9.19 1.41
CA HIS A 51 2.01 8.99 1.96
C HIS A 51 1.97 7.87 3.00
N ILE A 52 1.96 6.61 2.54
CA ILE A 52 2.00 5.43 3.40
C ILE A 52 3.36 5.37 4.11
N GLN A 53 3.33 5.09 5.41
CA GLN A 53 4.51 4.96 6.26
C GLN A 53 4.73 3.48 6.64
N ASP A 54 5.94 3.13 7.08
CA ASP A 54 6.30 1.75 7.49
C ASP A 54 5.34 1.21 8.56
N ALA A 55 5.00 2.03 9.55
CA ALA A 55 4.06 1.67 10.60
C ALA A 55 2.64 1.37 10.08
N ASP A 56 2.22 2.00 8.98
CA ASP A 56 0.92 1.69 8.37
C ASP A 56 0.93 0.26 7.83
N VAL A 57 2.02 -0.12 7.15
CA VAL A 57 2.19 -1.46 6.56
C VAL A 57 2.23 -2.54 7.65
N GLU A 58 3.00 -2.34 8.70
CA GLU A 58 3.10 -3.28 9.83
C GLU A 58 1.74 -3.51 10.50
N ILE A 59 1.03 -2.42 10.83
CA ILE A 59 -0.28 -2.50 11.49
C ILE A 59 -1.32 -3.16 10.56
N LEU A 60 -1.32 -2.84 9.26
CA LEU A 60 -2.24 -3.46 8.31
C LEU A 60 -1.95 -4.95 8.16
N ARG A 61 -0.67 -5.35 8.16
CA ARG A 61 -0.31 -6.76 8.03
C ARG A 61 -0.90 -7.62 9.15
N GLU A 62 -1.00 -7.07 10.35
CA GLU A 62 -1.59 -7.74 11.51
C GLU A 62 -3.13 -7.73 11.51
N LYS A 63 -3.76 -6.73 10.87
CA LYS A 63 -5.20 -6.47 10.99
C LYS A 63 -6.04 -6.91 9.80
N LEU A 64 -5.48 -6.91 8.59
CA LEU A 64 -6.22 -7.31 7.40
C LEU A 64 -6.60 -8.79 7.48
N THR A 65 -7.82 -9.08 7.04
CA THR A 65 -8.38 -10.44 7.02
C THR A 65 -8.49 -11.02 5.61
N THR A 66 -8.51 -10.13 4.62
CA THR A 66 -8.33 -10.41 3.19
C THR A 66 -6.84 -10.30 2.84
N LYS A 67 -6.51 -10.06 1.56
CA LYS A 67 -5.14 -9.99 1.09
C LYS A 67 -4.58 -8.58 1.18
N MET A 68 -3.30 -8.48 1.55
CA MET A 68 -2.47 -7.31 1.31
C MET A 68 -1.83 -7.41 -0.08
N ASN A 69 -2.02 -6.39 -0.91
CA ASN A 69 -1.26 -6.16 -2.15
C ASN A 69 -0.28 -4.99 -1.93
N LEU A 70 0.99 -5.32 -1.68
CA LEU A 70 2.03 -4.31 -1.42
C LEU A 70 2.66 -3.85 -2.74
N GLU A 71 2.37 -2.60 -3.12
CA GLU A 71 3.08 -1.90 -4.18
C GLU A 71 4.44 -1.38 -3.66
N MET A 72 5.51 -1.57 -4.44
CA MET A 72 6.87 -1.21 -4.05
C MET A 72 7.83 -1.08 -5.24
N ALA A 73 8.86 -0.24 -5.08
CA ALA A 73 10.03 -0.25 -5.98
C ALA A 73 10.87 -1.53 -5.87
N THR A 74 11.69 -1.79 -6.89
CA THR A 74 12.57 -2.98 -6.97
C THR A 74 13.92 -2.78 -6.27
N THR A 75 13.95 -2.08 -5.13
CA THR A 75 15.19 -1.87 -4.37
C THR A 75 15.40 -2.91 -3.28
N ASN A 76 16.67 -3.11 -2.91
CA ASN A 76 17.05 -4.06 -1.85
C ASN A 76 16.38 -3.76 -0.50
N GLU A 77 16.17 -2.49 -0.17
CA GLU A 77 15.45 -2.08 1.04
C GLU A 77 14.00 -2.56 0.99
N MET A 78 13.29 -2.25 -0.09
CA MET A 78 11.89 -2.60 -0.24
C MET A 78 11.67 -4.11 -0.31
N ILE A 79 12.57 -4.84 -0.99
CA ILE A 79 12.57 -6.32 -1.01
C ILE A 79 12.78 -6.89 0.40
N ALA A 80 13.68 -6.31 1.19
CA ALA A 80 13.88 -6.73 2.58
C ALA A 80 12.65 -6.44 3.46
N ILE A 81 11.97 -5.31 3.25
CA ILE A 81 10.71 -4.98 3.94
C ILE A 81 9.63 -6.00 3.55
N ALA A 82 9.41 -6.24 2.26
CA ALA A 82 8.43 -7.21 1.80
C ALA A 82 8.73 -8.63 2.31
N GLY A 83 10.00 -9.04 2.39
CA GLY A 83 10.40 -10.33 2.96
C GLY A 83 10.09 -10.48 4.46
N LYS A 84 10.06 -9.37 5.21
CA LYS A 84 9.63 -9.34 6.62
C LYS A 84 8.10 -9.32 6.75
N ILE A 85 7.44 -8.44 6.00
CA ILE A 85 5.98 -8.24 6.04
C ILE A 85 5.24 -9.46 5.50
N LYS A 86 5.78 -10.12 4.46
CA LYS A 86 5.17 -11.25 3.76
C LYS A 86 3.71 -10.94 3.36
N PRO A 87 3.50 -9.91 2.52
CA PRO A 87 2.18 -9.65 1.94
C PRO A 87 1.77 -10.84 1.06
N GLU A 88 0.46 -11.04 0.89
CA GLU A 88 -0.04 -12.12 0.05
C GLU A 88 0.30 -11.87 -1.43
N ASP A 89 0.25 -10.61 -1.86
CA ASP A 89 0.58 -10.17 -3.22
C ASP A 89 1.56 -8.98 -3.19
N CYS A 90 2.46 -8.92 -4.18
CA CYS A 90 3.34 -7.78 -4.42
C CYS A 90 3.20 -7.28 -5.86
N CYS A 91 3.12 -5.97 -6.03
CA CYS A 91 3.13 -5.32 -7.33
C CYS A 91 4.38 -4.43 -7.45
N LEU A 92 5.24 -4.72 -8.41
CA LEU A 92 6.47 -3.94 -8.62
C LEU A 92 6.14 -2.73 -9.48
N VAL A 93 6.38 -1.54 -8.94
CA VAL A 93 6.07 -0.26 -9.61
C VAL A 93 7.33 0.60 -9.73
N PRO A 94 7.52 1.31 -10.86
CA PRO A 94 8.66 2.21 -11.03
C PRO A 94 8.51 3.44 -10.13
N GLU A 95 9.59 3.84 -9.45
CA GLU A 95 9.63 5.06 -8.63
C GLU A 95 10.66 6.07 -9.12
N LYS A 96 11.75 5.59 -9.74
CA LYS A 96 12.80 6.43 -10.30
C LYS A 96 12.56 6.70 -11.78
N ARG A 97 13.09 7.83 -12.27
CA ARG A 97 12.90 8.25 -13.67
C ARG A 97 13.49 7.24 -14.65
N GLU A 98 14.58 6.58 -14.27
CA GLU A 98 15.29 5.57 -15.06
C GLU A 98 14.49 4.27 -15.20
N GLU A 99 13.52 4.03 -14.31
CA GLU A 99 12.65 2.85 -14.30
C GLU A 99 11.37 3.07 -15.11
N LEU A 100 11.04 4.34 -15.42
CA LEU A 100 9.83 4.72 -16.14
C LEU A 100 10.04 4.60 -17.65
N THR A 101 9.13 3.90 -18.32
CA THR A 101 9.00 3.98 -19.78
C THR A 101 8.28 5.27 -20.18
N THR A 102 8.10 5.49 -21.50
CA THR A 102 7.31 6.61 -22.02
C THR A 102 5.84 6.57 -21.60
N GLU A 103 5.32 5.39 -21.25
CA GLU A 103 3.92 5.19 -20.86
C GLU A 103 3.73 5.09 -19.33
N GLY A 104 4.83 5.14 -18.56
CA GLY A 104 4.82 5.23 -17.10
C GLY A 104 4.92 3.90 -16.34
N GLY A 105 4.93 2.76 -17.04
CA GLY A 105 5.14 1.42 -16.48
C GLY A 105 6.07 0.58 -17.33
#